data_AF-A0A4Y9IZI4-F1
#
_entry.id   AF-A0A4Y9IZI4-F1
#
_cell.length_a   1.000
_cell.length_b   1.000
_cell.length_c   1.000
_cell.angle_alpha   90.00
_cell.angle_beta   90.00
_cell.angle_gamma   90.00
#
_symmetry.space_group_name_H-M   'P 1'
#
loop_
_entity.id
_entity.type
_entity.pdbx_description
1 polymer ?
#
loop_
_entity_poly.entity_id
_entity_poly.type
_entity_poly.pdbx_seq_one_letter_code
_entity_poly.pdbx_strand_id
1 'polypeptide(L)'
;MKNRIDIYPSIWRIIGIILAGSLFVVGCYLRTIHPRAGIDKLIGYFGIVFFSLVVIIGFVWLILSAMRKPLARIYDNRLEYLIPAKMKYEIIPFLYVEMFVTVKVGAKLIRADYLTGVSKNTGIVNTLVPVGKVCDMLNERLEKFWSQPMLSQPLNRAFVTKYLLTMGIEPWCFDFDTTSKPDCMVVMRDGDRYKLIYIDDRGAGKTLSNHLTENDACRALLENFIEEEVFKSQHGLK
;
A
#
# COMPACT_ATOMS: atom_id res chain seq x y z
N MET A 1 20.15 -0.22 10.45
CA MET A 1 18.99 0.44 11.09
C MET A 1 17.96 0.71 10.01
N LYS A 2 16.76 0.12 10.09
CA LYS A 2 15.68 0.34 9.10
C LYS A 2 15.11 1.74 9.31
N ASN A 3 15.37 2.68 8.40
CA ASN A 3 14.81 4.03 8.44
C ASN A 3 13.35 4.02 7.96
N ARG A 4 12.45 3.45 8.77
CA ARG A 4 11.00 3.50 8.57
C ARG A 4 10.49 4.88 8.95
N ILE A 5 9.67 5.49 8.09
CA ILE A 5 8.93 6.71 8.41
C ILE A 5 7.46 6.35 8.58
N ASP A 6 6.92 6.58 9.77
CA ASP A 6 5.51 6.41 10.05
C ASP A 6 4.77 7.74 9.92
N ILE A 7 3.71 7.73 9.12
CA ILE A 7 2.83 8.88 8.90
C ILE A 7 1.56 8.66 9.71
N TYR A 8 1.33 9.56 10.66
CA TYR A 8 0.13 9.57 11.47
C TYR A 8 -0.84 10.63 10.97
N PRO A 9 -2.16 10.37 11.04
CA PRO A 9 -3.14 11.39 10.75
C PRO A 9 -3.05 12.49 11.83
N SER A 10 -3.24 13.74 11.42
CA SER A 10 -3.16 14.89 12.32
C SER A 10 -4.34 14.88 13.30
N ILE A 11 -4.05 14.67 14.58
CA ILE A 11 -5.04 14.65 15.66
C ILE A 11 -5.85 15.95 15.67
N TRP A 12 -5.18 17.10 15.52
CA TRP A 12 -5.84 18.41 15.48
C TRP A 12 -6.83 18.55 14.32
N ARG A 13 -6.48 18.01 13.13
CA ARG A 13 -7.40 18.00 11.99
C ARG A 13 -8.60 17.09 12.23
N ILE A 14 -8.38 15.91 12.84
CA ILE A 14 -9.46 14.98 13.20
C ILE A 14 -10.42 15.63 14.21
N ILE A 15 -9.88 16.26 15.27
CA ILE A 15 -10.68 16.97 16.27
C ILE A 15 -11.50 18.08 15.61
N GLY A 16 -10.89 18.86 14.71
CA GLY A 16 -11.59 19.90 13.95
C GLY A 16 -12.75 19.35 13.13
N ILE A 17 -12.57 18.19 12.47
CA ILE A 17 -13.62 17.51 11.69
C ILE A 17 -14.77 17.06 12.60
N ILE A 18 -14.45 16.46 13.76
CA ILE A 18 -15.47 16.01 14.73
C ILE A 18 -16.28 17.21 15.23
N LEU A 19 -15.62 18.28 15.67
CA LEU A 19 -16.30 19.47 16.19
C LEU A 19 -17.19 20.13 15.14
N ALA A 20 -16.67 20.32 13.92
CA ALA A 20 -17.44 20.88 12.83
C ALA A 20 -18.65 19.99 12.48
N GLY A 21 -18.43 18.67 12.35
CA GLY A 21 -19.48 17.70 12.09
C GLY A 21 -20.58 17.74 13.15
N SER A 22 -20.22 17.76 14.44
CA SER A 22 -21.17 17.85 15.54
C SER A 22 -21.98 19.15 15.51
N LEU A 23 -21.36 20.29 15.21
CA LEU A 23 -22.07 21.57 15.04
C LEU A 23 -23.10 21.50 13.90
N PHE A 24 -22.75 20.89 12.78
CA PHE A 24 -23.69 20.68 11.67
C PHE A 24 -24.83 19.73 12.03
N VAL A 25 -24.58 18.66 12.80
CA VAL A 25 -25.65 17.78 13.30
C VAL A 25 -26.64 18.57 14.17
N VAL A 26 -26.15 19.38 15.10
CA VAL A 26 -27.01 20.23 15.95
C VAL A 26 -27.79 21.24 15.11
N GLY A 27 -27.15 21.89 14.14
CA GLY A 27 -27.82 22.84 13.24
C GLY A 27 -28.91 22.18 12.39
N CYS A 28 -28.67 20.97 11.87
CA CYS A 28 -29.66 20.20 11.13
C CYS A 28 -30.80 19.73 12.04
N TYR A 29 -30.53 19.37 13.28
CA TYR A 29 -31.54 19.02 14.29
C TYR A 29 -32.43 20.22 14.67
N LEU A 30 -31.85 21.40 14.87
CA LEU A 30 -32.65 22.62 15.11
C LEU A 30 -33.58 22.93 13.93
N ARG A 31 -33.13 22.66 12.71
CA ARG A 31 -33.93 22.85 11.49
C ARG A 31 -35.09 21.84 11.37
N THR A 32 -35.01 20.66 11.99
CA THR A 32 -36.15 19.72 12.03
C THR A 32 -37.20 20.13 13.07
N ILE A 33 -36.79 20.75 14.19
CA ILE A 33 -37.69 21.25 15.24
C ILE A 33 -38.40 22.54 14.83
N HIS A 34 -37.67 23.48 14.22
CA HIS A 34 -38.19 24.79 13.82
C HIS A 34 -38.14 24.99 12.29
N PRO A 35 -38.95 24.27 11.49
CA PRO A 35 -38.96 24.42 10.05
C PRO A 35 -39.63 25.74 9.63
N ARG A 36 -39.04 26.46 8.67
CA ARG A 36 -39.70 27.60 8.01
C ARG A 36 -40.56 27.15 6.82
N ALA A 37 -40.19 26.04 6.18
CA ALA A 37 -40.93 25.41 5.10
C ALA A 37 -40.92 23.88 5.23
N GLY A 38 -41.87 23.17 4.62
CA GLY A 38 -41.95 21.71 4.69
C GLY A 38 -40.67 20.99 4.20
N ILE A 39 -39.97 21.58 3.24
CA ILE A 39 -38.70 21.07 2.69
C ILE A 39 -37.57 21.12 3.74
N ASP A 40 -37.63 22.03 4.72
CA ASP A 40 -36.59 22.17 5.74
C ASP A 40 -36.46 20.94 6.63
N LYS A 41 -37.59 20.26 6.94
CA LYS A 41 -37.57 19.01 7.70
C LYS A 41 -36.81 17.92 6.96
N LEU A 42 -37.05 17.80 5.66
CA LEU A 42 -36.41 16.78 4.82
C LEU A 42 -34.90 17.02 4.73
N ILE A 43 -34.49 18.26 4.45
CA ILE A 43 -33.08 18.67 4.45
C ILE A 43 -32.42 18.44 5.82
N GLY A 44 -33.14 18.73 6.90
CA GLY A 44 -32.67 18.48 8.27
C GLY A 44 -32.35 17.01 8.52
N TYR A 45 -33.26 16.09 8.20
CA TYR A 45 -33.01 14.65 8.37
C TYR A 45 -31.83 14.14 7.53
N PHE A 46 -31.76 14.51 6.25
CA PHE A 46 -30.62 14.13 5.40
C PHE A 46 -29.29 14.67 5.93
N GLY A 47 -29.29 15.92 6.40
CA GLY A 47 -28.13 16.54 7.02
C GLY A 47 -27.67 15.81 8.27
N ILE A 48 -28.60 15.47 9.18
CA ILE A 48 -28.28 14.71 10.40
C ILE A 48 -27.60 13.38 10.05
N VAL A 49 -28.15 12.61 9.11
CA VAL A 49 -27.57 11.32 8.70
C VAL A 49 -26.16 11.52 8.11
N PHE A 50 -26.00 12.46 7.19
CA PHE A 50 -24.73 12.73 6.53
C PHE A 50 -23.64 13.20 7.50
N PHE A 51 -23.93 14.20 8.32
CA PHE A 51 -22.93 14.74 9.25
C PHE A 51 -22.64 13.79 10.41
N SER A 52 -23.61 12.95 10.83
CA SER A 52 -23.35 11.90 11.82
C SER A 52 -22.35 10.88 11.29
N LEU A 53 -22.42 10.49 10.01
CA LEU A 53 -21.41 9.61 9.40
C LEU A 53 -20.01 10.25 9.41
N VAL A 54 -19.91 11.55 9.13
CA VAL A 54 -18.62 12.28 9.20
C VAL A 54 -18.03 12.25 10.61
N VAL A 55 -18.87 12.48 11.62
CA VAL A 55 -18.45 12.42 13.04
C VAL A 55 -17.99 11.01 13.42
N ILE A 56 -18.72 9.96 13.02
CA ILE A 56 -18.35 8.56 13.26
C ILE A 56 -16.98 8.25 12.62
N ILE A 57 -16.77 8.65 11.36
CA ILE A 57 -15.49 8.47 10.66
C ILE A 57 -14.36 9.20 11.40
N GLY A 58 -14.62 10.40 11.91
CA GLY A 58 -13.67 11.15 12.75
C GLY A 58 -13.26 10.36 14.00
N PHE A 59 -14.22 9.79 14.73
CA PHE A 59 -13.94 8.96 15.90
C PHE A 59 -13.14 7.69 15.56
N VAL A 60 -13.44 7.03 14.45
CA VAL A 60 -12.67 5.86 13.97
C VAL A 60 -11.19 6.24 13.80
N TRP A 61 -10.92 7.39 13.16
CA TRP A 61 -9.55 7.88 13.00
C TRP A 61 -8.88 8.27 14.31
N LEU A 62 -9.64 8.80 15.27
CA LEU A 62 -9.14 9.14 16.61
C LEU A 62 -8.73 7.87 17.37
N ILE A 63 -9.56 6.81 17.32
CA ILE A 63 -9.24 5.49 17.91
C ILE A 63 -8.00 4.90 17.24
N LEU A 64 -7.90 4.93 15.90
CA LEU A 64 -6.72 4.44 15.18
C LEU A 64 -5.44 5.20 15.59
N SER A 65 -5.54 6.52 15.77
CA SER A 65 -4.45 7.35 16.26
C SER A 65 -4.05 6.98 17.70
N ALA A 66 -5.03 6.77 18.59
CA ALA A 66 -4.80 6.32 19.97
C ALA A 66 -4.15 4.92 20.04
N MET A 67 -4.54 4.02 19.14
CA MET A 67 -3.90 2.70 18.97
C MET A 67 -2.51 2.77 18.34
N ARG A 68 -1.98 3.98 18.06
CA ARG A 68 -0.70 4.21 17.37
C ARG A 68 -0.59 3.47 16.05
N LYS A 69 -1.70 3.27 15.33
CA LYS A 69 -1.70 2.70 13.98
C LYS A 69 -1.43 3.81 12.96
N PRO A 70 -0.26 3.82 12.29
CA PRO A 70 0.03 4.83 11.28
C PRO A 70 -0.90 4.69 10.06
N LEU A 71 -1.21 5.82 9.44
CA LEU A 71 -1.99 5.88 8.21
C LEU A 71 -1.16 5.36 7.02
N ALA A 72 0.13 5.68 7.00
CA ALA A 72 1.07 5.14 6.03
C ALA A 72 2.43 4.89 6.68
N ARG A 73 3.17 3.91 6.16
CA ARG A 73 4.53 3.56 6.54
C ARG A 73 5.37 3.58 5.27
N ILE A 74 6.35 4.46 5.24
CA ILE A 74 7.28 4.58 4.13
C ILE A 74 8.55 3.82 4.51
N TYR A 75 8.87 2.80 3.74
CA TYR A 75 10.13 2.06 3.79
C TYR A 75 11.03 2.51 2.65
N ASP A 76 12.27 2.02 2.66
CA ASP A 76 13.25 2.31 1.60
C ASP A 76 12.84 1.70 0.24
N ASN A 77 11.99 0.68 0.21
CA ASN A 77 11.62 -0.07 -1.00
C ASN A 77 10.11 -0.17 -1.26
N ARG A 78 9.27 0.33 -0.36
CA ARG A 78 7.81 0.22 -0.46
C ARG A 78 7.09 1.27 0.37
N LEU A 79 5.86 1.54 -0.02
CA LEU A 79 4.87 2.27 0.76
C LEU A 79 3.80 1.28 1.25
N GLU A 80 3.57 1.23 2.56
CA GLU A 80 2.41 0.55 3.13
C GLU A 80 1.39 1.60 3.56
N TYR A 81 0.12 1.54 3.15
CA TYR A 81 -0.92 2.44 3.66
C TYR A 81 -2.12 1.68 4.20
N LEU A 82 -2.70 2.19 5.27
CA LEU A 82 -3.83 1.56 5.95
C LEU A 82 -5.13 1.83 5.19
N ILE A 83 -5.87 0.77 4.87
CA ILE A 83 -7.27 0.87 4.45
C ILE A 83 -8.15 0.74 5.70
N PRO A 84 -8.82 1.83 6.16
CA PRO A 84 -9.61 1.79 7.39
C PRO A 84 -10.75 0.77 7.33
N ALA A 85 -11.42 0.66 6.17
CA ALA A 85 -12.54 -0.27 5.97
C ALA A 85 -12.16 -1.74 6.15
N LYS A 86 -10.90 -2.11 5.85
CA LYS A 86 -10.40 -3.49 5.94
C LYS A 86 -9.46 -3.71 7.14
N MET A 87 -9.08 -2.66 7.86
CA MET A 87 -8.07 -2.68 8.93
C MET A 87 -6.74 -3.35 8.54
N LYS A 88 -6.40 -3.32 7.24
CA LYS A 88 -5.21 -3.92 6.66
C LYS A 88 -4.36 -2.87 5.97
N TYR A 89 -3.05 -3.12 5.93
CA TYR A 89 -2.13 -2.33 5.13
C TYR A 89 -2.08 -2.89 3.72
N GLU A 90 -2.16 -2.01 2.75
CA GLU A 90 -1.91 -2.31 1.35
C GLU A 90 -0.51 -1.85 0.98
N ILE A 91 0.19 -2.68 0.22
CA ILE A 91 1.59 -2.50 -0.11
C ILE A 91 1.72 -1.99 -1.55
N ILE A 92 2.48 -0.93 -1.73
CA ILE A 92 2.91 -0.40 -3.02
C ILE A 92 4.43 -0.54 -3.09
N PRO A 93 4.96 -1.53 -3.83
CA PRO A 93 6.39 -1.67 -4.06
C PRO A 93 6.90 -0.57 -4.99
N PHE A 94 8.01 0.08 -4.64
CA PHE A 94 8.58 1.18 -5.44
C PHE A 94 9.11 0.73 -6.80
N LEU A 95 9.44 -0.55 -6.96
CA LEU A 95 9.95 -1.13 -8.20
C LEU A 95 9.06 -0.88 -9.42
N TYR A 96 7.74 -0.80 -9.22
CA TYR A 96 6.79 -0.62 -10.31
C TYR A 96 6.28 0.81 -10.40
N VAL A 97 6.65 1.66 -9.45
CA VAL A 97 6.17 3.04 -9.38
C VAL A 97 7.11 3.92 -10.18
N GLU A 98 6.55 4.58 -11.18
CA GLU A 98 7.23 5.61 -11.94
C GLU A 98 7.33 6.90 -11.12
N MET A 99 6.20 7.33 -10.56
CA MET A 99 6.11 8.53 -9.74
C MET A 99 4.89 8.51 -8.82
N PHE A 100 4.99 9.25 -7.71
CA PHE A 100 3.83 9.59 -6.91
C PHE A 100 3.36 11.00 -7.27
N VAL A 101 2.06 11.15 -7.52
CA VAL A 101 1.47 12.42 -7.95
C VAL A 101 0.32 12.79 -7.04
N THR A 102 0.21 14.08 -6.69
CA THR A 102 -0.98 14.58 -6.00
C THR A 102 -2.10 14.83 -6.99
N VAL A 103 -3.22 14.16 -6.82
CA VAL A 103 -4.42 14.33 -7.66
C VAL A 103 -5.59 14.87 -6.86
N LYS A 104 -6.45 15.65 -7.50
CA LYS A 104 -7.64 16.23 -6.86
C LYS A 104 -8.88 15.48 -7.35
N VAL A 105 -9.43 14.62 -6.51
CA VAL A 105 -10.71 13.93 -6.75
C VAL A 105 -11.62 14.27 -5.57
N GLY A 106 -12.22 15.46 -5.63
CA GLY A 106 -12.86 16.10 -4.47
C GLY A 106 -11.83 16.60 -3.47
N ALA A 107 -11.24 15.70 -2.69
CA ALA A 107 -10.08 15.96 -1.83
C ALA A 107 -8.76 15.72 -2.59
N LYS A 108 -7.68 16.42 -2.19
CA LYS A 108 -6.33 16.10 -2.67
C LYS A 108 -5.89 14.77 -2.07
N LEU A 109 -5.43 13.84 -2.90
CA LEU A 109 -4.93 12.51 -2.51
C LEU A 109 -3.67 12.15 -3.29
N ILE A 110 -2.90 11.18 -2.79
CA ILE A 110 -1.71 10.68 -3.49
C ILE A 110 -2.11 9.53 -4.40
N ARG A 111 -1.64 9.56 -5.65
CA ARG A 111 -1.77 8.47 -6.63
C ARG A 111 -0.37 7.93 -6.92
N ALA A 112 -0.26 6.62 -7.02
CA ALA A 112 0.93 5.96 -7.54
C ALA A 112 0.69 5.67 -9.02
N ASP A 113 1.52 6.23 -9.89
CA ASP A 113 1.53 5.92 -11.31
C ASP A 113 2.60 4.86 -11.55
N TYR A 114 2.19 3.75 -12.17
CA TYR A 114 3.05 2.60 -12.41
C TYR A 114 3.71 2.68 -13.79
N LEU A 115 4.88 2.07 -13.92
CA LEU A 115 5.63 1.94 -15.18
C LEU A 115 4.82 1.25 -16.30
N THR A 116 3.81 0.47 -15.93
CA THR A 116 2.89 -0.20 -16.87
C THR A 116 1.82 0.74 -17.45
N GLY A 117 1.82 2.03 -17.05
CA GLY A 117 0.80 3.01 -17.42
C GLY A 117 -0.50 2.90 -16.61
N VAL A 118 -0.60 1.93 -15.69
CA VAL A 118 -1.72 1.80 -14.76
C VAL A 118 -1.50 2.78 -13.60
N SER A 119 -2.58 3.31 -13.02
CA SER A 119 -2.49 4.18 -11.84
C SER A 119 -3.38 3.70 -10.70
N LYS A 120 -2.93 3.89 -9.46
CA LYS A 120 -3.67 3.50 -8.25
C LYS A 120 -3.74 4.66 -7.27
N ASN A 121 -4.96 5.03 -6.91
CA ASN A 121 -5.19 6.03 -5.86
C ASN A 121 -4.87 5.39 -4.51
N THR A 122 -4.05 6.08 -3.71
CA THR A 122 -3.79 5.67 -2.33
C THR A 122 -4.89 6.20 -1.40
N GLY A 123 -5.04 5.60 -0.23
CA GLY A 123 -5.91 6.12 0.83
C GLY A 123 -5.39 7.38 1.54
N ILE A 124 -4.27 7.96 1.08
CA ILE A 124 -3.61 9.09 1.72
C ILE A 124 -4.25 10.40 1.22
N VAL A 125 -5.10 10.98 2.07
CA VAL A 125 -5.92 12.16 1.75
C VAL A 125 -5.50 13.39 2.55
N ASN A 126 -5.65 14.57 1.93
CA ASN A 126 -5.18 15.84 2.50
C ASN A 126 -5.96 16.27 3.76
N THR A 127 -7.14 15.71 3.96
CA THR A 127 -7.94 15.92 5.18
C THR A 127 -7.25 15.37 6.42
N LEU A 128 -6.44 14.32 6.28
CA LEU A 128 -5.78 13.64 7.39
C LEU A 128 -4.31 14.06 7.56
N VAL A 129 -3.61 14.30 6.45
CA VAL A 129 -2.17 14.62 6.45
C VAL A 129 -1.85 15.67 5.37
N PRO A 130 -0.74 16.43 5.48
CA PRO A 130 -0.32 17.34 4.41
C PRO A 130 0.18 16.54 3.20
N VAL A 131 -0.71 16.27 2.25
CA VAL A 131 -0.46 15.38 1.10
C VAL A 131 0.72 15.81 0.24
N GLY A 132 0.93 17.12 0.04
CA GLY A 132 2.09 17.62 -0.72
C GLY A 132 3.41 17.16 -0.12
N LYS A 133 3.62 17.45 1.18
CA LYS A 133 4.82 17.02 1.90
C LYS A 133 5.02 15.50 1.89
N VAL A 134 3.94 14.73 2.04
CA VAL A 134 4.02 13.27 2.00
C VAL A 134 4.39 12.78 0.59
N CYS A 135 3.86 13.40 -0.46
CA CYS A 135 4.18 13.08 -1.84
C CYS A 135 5.65 13.39 -2.16
N ASP A 136 6.15 14.55 -1.71
CA ASP A 136 7.55 14.94 -1.88
C ASP A 136 8.48 13.93 -1.19
N MET A 137 8.15 13.55 0.06
CA MET A 137 8.89 12.51 0.79
C MET A 137 8.86 11.15 0.10
N LEU A 138 7.74 10.78 -0.54
CA LEU A 138 7.62 9.54 -1.30
C LEU A 138 8.48 9.56 -2.56
N ASN A 139 8.45 10.67 -3.31
CA ASN A 139 9.27 10.83 -4.51
C ASN A 139 10.77 10.91 -4.19
N GLU A 140 11.17 11.60 -3.13
CA GLU A 140 12.57 11.60 -2.66
C GLU A 140 13.05 10.18 -2.33
N ARG A 141 12.19 9.38 -1.67
CA ARG A 141 12.50 7.98 -1.36
C ARG A 141 12.51 7.09 -2.59
N LEU A 142 11.61 7.33 -3.54
CA LEU A 142 11.54 6.62 -4.82
C LEU A 142 12.80 6.91 -5.65
N GLU A 143 13.22 8.17 -5.74
CA GLU A 143 14.45 8.57 -6.42
C GLU A 143 15.67 7.96 -5.74
N LYS A 144 15.72 7.94 -4.41
CA LYS A 144 16.76 7.24 -3.66
C LYS A 144 16.76 5.73 -3.90
N PHE A 145 15.59 5.13 -4.13
CA PHE A 145 15.47 3.71 -4.46
C PHE A 145 16.01 3.43 -5.87
N TRP A 146 15.66 4.24 -6.86
CA TRP A 146 16.13 4.10 -8.24
C TRP A 146 17.60 4.48 -8.45
N SER A 147 18.12 5.43 -7.67
CA SER A 147 19.54 5.83 -7.70
C SER A 147 20.45 4.85 -6.95
N GLN A 148 19.90 3.94 -6.14
CA GLN A 148 20.70 2.87 -5.56
C GLN A 148 21.17 1.92 -6.66
N PRO A 149 22.44 1.48 -6.62
CA PRO A 149 22.98 0.54 -7.59
C PRO A 149 22.34 -0.86 -7.53
N MET A 150 21.32 -1.09 -6.70
CA MET A 150 20.68 -2.40 -6.51
C MET A 150 19.95 -2.94 -7.74
N LEU A 151 19.50 -2.08 -8.66
CA LEU A 151 18.86 -2.51 -9.92
C LEU A 151 19.81 -2.52 -11.13
N SER A 152 21.00 -1.94 -10.98
CA SER A 152 22.06 -1.89 -12.01
C SER A 152 23.22 -2.84 -11.73
N GLN A 153 23.34 -3.37 -10.51
CA GLN A 153 24.28 -4.43 -10.17
C GLN A 153 23.72 -5.81 -10.54
N PRO A 154 24.60 -6.77 -10.90
CA PRO A 154 24.18 -8.15 -11.15
C PRO A 154 23.48 -8.70 -9.91
N LEU A 155 22.21 -9.08 -10.05
CA LEU A 155 21.47 -9.78 -9.01
C LEU A 155 22.08 -11.17 -8.86
N ASN A 156 22.56 -11.46 -7.66
CA ASN A 156 22.95 -12.80 -7.26
C ASN A 156 22.03 -13.30 -6.15
N ARG A 157 22.13 -14.58 -5.82
CA ARG A 157 21.30 -15.24 -4.80
C ARG A 157 21.28 -14.49 -3.48
N ALA A 158 22.44 -14.00 -3.02
CA ALA A 158 22.56 -13.32 -1.74
C ALA A 158 21.82 -11.98 -1.72
N PHE A 159 21.92 -11.20 -2.80
CA PHE A 159 21.21 -9.94 -2.95
C PHE A 159 19.70 -10.15 -3.03
N VAL A 160 19.26 -11.10 -3.85
CA VAL A 160 17.82 -11.41 -4.04
C VAL A 160 17.22 -11.93 -2.74
N THR A 161 17.90 -12.85 -2.05
CA THR A 161 17.50 -13.36 -0.73
C THR A 161 17.31 -12.21 0.25
N LYS A 162 18.33 -11.35 0.40
CA LYS A 162 18.26 -10.20 1.30
C LYS A 162 17.11 -9.27 0.94
N TYR A 163 16.83 -9.10 -0.34
CA TYR A 163 15.77 -8.24 -0.83
C TYR A 163 14.38 -8.82 -0.56
N LEU A 164 14.12 -10.09 -0.89
CA LEU A 164 12.87 -10.79 -0.60
C LEU A 164 12.57 -10.80 0.91
N LEU A 165 13.57 -11.09 1.74
CA LEU A 165 13.44 -10.99 3.20
C LEU A 165 13.13 -9.56 3.67
N THR A 166 13.68 -8.55 3.00
CA THR A 166 13.37 -7.14 3.30
C THR A 166 11.94 -6.78 2.89
N MET A 167 11.40 -7.37 1.82
CA MET A 167 10.00 -7.26 1.42
C MET A 167 9.04 -7.96 2.40
N GLY A 168 9.56 -8.86 3.24
CA GLY A 168 8.76 -9.61 4.21
C GLY A 168 8.30 -10.97 3.69
N ILE A 169 8.85 -11.42 2.56
CA ILE A 169 8.66 -12.78 2.05
C ILE A 169 9.37 -13.74 3.00
N GLU A 170 8.66 -14.79 3.43
CA GLU A 170 9.21 -15.75 4.37
C GLU A 170 10.28 -16.64 3.69
N PRO A 171 11.36 -17.03 4.39
CA PRO A 171 12.47 -17.77 3.79
C PRO A 171 12.11 -19.15 3.20
N TRP A 172 10.94 -19.69 3.52
CA TRP A 172 10.48 -20.97 2.97
C TRP A 172 9.79 -20.82 1.61
N CYS A 173 9.32 -19.61 1.26
CA CYS A 173 8.63 -19.37 0.00
C CYS A 173 9.57 -19.46 -1.22
N PHE A 174 10.89 -19.36 -1.02
CA PHE A 174 11.86 -19.42 -2.10
C PHE A 174 13.11 -20.23 -1.73
N ASP A 175 13.77 -20.80 -2.73
CA ASP A 175 15.05 -21.50 -2.56
C ASP A 175 15.94 -21.45 -3.81
N PHE A 176 17.17 -21.96 -3.70
CA PHE A 176 18.15 -22.02 -4.78
C PHE A 176 18.75 -23.41 -4.91
N ASP A 177 18.80 -23.93 -6.14
CA ASP A 177 19.39 -25.23 -6.49
C ASP A 177 18.86 -26.45 -5.70
N THR A 178 17.72 -26.33 -5.02
CA THR A 178 17.11 -27.44 -4.29
C THR A 178 15.61 -27.48 -4.51
N THR A 179 15.08 -28.68 -4.73
CA THR A 179 13.63 -28.92 -4.89
C THR A 179 13.01 -29.63 -3.69
N SER A 180 13.70 -29.59 -2.54
CA SER A 180 13.31 -30.35 -1.34
C SER A 180 12.14 -29.72 -0.56
N LYS A 181 11.83 -28.45 -0.79
CA LYS A 181 10.75 -27.74 -0.11
C LYS A 181 9.52 -27.68 -1.02
N PRO A 182 8.35 -28.14 -0.56
CA PRO A 182 7.09 -27.93 -1.27
C PRO A 182 6.60 -26.49 -1.08
N ASP A 183 5.71 -26.04 -1.97
CA ASP A 183 5.13 -24.70 -2.00
C ASP A 183 6.18 -23.57 -2.01
N CYS A 184 7.15 -23.66 -2.93
CA CYS A 184 8.20 -22.66 -3.05
C CYS A 184 8.66 -22.40 -4.49
N MET A 185 9.18 -21.19 -4.72
CA MET A 185 9.83 -20.78 -5.97
C MET A 185 11.33 -21.05 -5.90
N VAL A 186 11.86 -21.79 -6.87
CA VAL A 186 13.26 -22.21 -6.91
C VAL A 186 13.94 -21.67 -8.16
N VAL A 187 15.07 -20.97 -7.96
CA VAL A 187 16.02 -20.72 -9.04
C VAL A 187 17.02 -21.86 -9.06
N MET A 188 17.00 -22.64 -10.14
CA MET A 188 17.81 -23.85 -10.28
C MET A 188 18.75 -23.73 -11.48
N ARG A 189 20.02 -24.06 -11.29
CA ARG A 189 20.95 -24.24 -12.41
C ARG A 189 20.65 -25.56 -13.13
N ASP A 190 20.45 -25.48 -14.44
CA ASP A 190 20.27 -26.63 -15.33
C ASP A 190 21.30 -26.58 -16.47
N GLY A 191 22.44 -27.23 -16.26
CA GLY A 191 23.60 -27.16 -17.15
C GLY A 191 24.16 -25.73 -17.25
N ASP A 192 24.11 -25.18 -18.47
CA ASP A 192 24.57 -23.83 -18.81
C ASP A 192 23.47 -22.77 -18.68
N ARG A 193 22.28 -23.15 -18.21
CA ARG A 193 21.12 -22.26 -18.06
C ARG A 193 20.62 -22.24 -16.62
N TYR A 194 19.76 -21.28 -16.35
CA TYR A 194 19.05 -21.16 -15.09
C TYR A 194 17.54 -21.28 -15.35
N LYS A 195 16.83 -21.94 -14.45
CA LYS A 195 15.37 -22.10 -14.51
C LYS A 195 14.75 -21.50 -13.27
N LEU A 196 13.60 -20.85 -13.46
CA LEU A 196 12.69 -20.55 -12.36
C LEU A 196 11.61 -21.62 -12.35
N ILE A 197 11.45 -22.30 -11.22
CA ILE A 197 10.56 -23.44 -11.04
C ILE A 197 9.66 -23.16 -9.84
N TYR A 198 8.37 -23.38 -9.95
CA TYR A 198 7.48 -23.45 -8.80
C TYR A 198 7.29 -24.91 -8.41
N ILE A 199 7.45 -25.22 -7.13
CA ILE A 199 7.22 -26.55 -6.57
C ILE A 199 5.92 -26.52 -5.82
N ASP A 200 4.97 -27.35 -6.23
CA ASP A 200 3.65 -27.41 -5.59
C ASP A 200 3.69 -28.13 -4.22
N ASP A 201 2.51 -28.20 -3.58
CA ASP A 201 2.29 -28.88 -2.30
C ASP A 201 2.58 -30.39 -2.34
N ARG A 202 2.62 -30.98 -3.54
CA ARG A 202 2.91 -32.40 -3.78
C ARG A 202 4.37 -32.65 -4.14
N GLY A 203 5.20 -31.60 -4.20
CA GLY A 203 6.61 -31.68 -4.58
C GLY A 203 6.84 -31.79 -6.10
N ALA A 204 5.82 -31.56 -6.92
CA ALA A 204 5.97 -31.53 -8.37
C ALA A 204 6.46 -30.16 -8.85
N GLY A 205 7.56 -30.15 -9.59
CA GLY A 205 8.15 -28.92 -10.14
C GLY A 205 7.53 -28.53 -11.48
N LYS A 206 7.02 -27.30 -11.58
CA LYS A 206 6.60 -26.67 -12.82
C LYS A 206 7.58 -25.57 -13.21
N THR A 207 8.23 -25.71 -14.36
CA THR A 207 9.09 -24.64 -14.89
C THR A 207 8.24 -23.45 -15.32
N LEU A 208 8.54 -22.27 -14.77
CA LEU A 208 7.89 -21.01 -15.10
C LEU A 208 8.64 -20.27 -16.21
N SER A 209 9.98 -20.24 -16.14
CA SER A 209 10.81 -19.58 -17.15
C SER A 209 12.23 -20.13 -17.19
N ASN A 210 12.93 -19.91 -18.32
CA ASN A 210 14.32 -20.32 -18.54
C ASN A 210 15.16 -19.08 -18.89
N HIS A 211 16.39 -19.03 -18.38
CA HIS A 211 17.27 -17.87 -18.44
C HIS A 211 18.70 -18.28 -18.75
N LEU A 212 19.45 -17.41 -19.43
CA LEU A 212 20.85 -17.65 -19.79
C LEU A 212 21.79 -17.30 -18.64
N THR A 213 21.41 -16.37 -17.76
CA THR A 213 22.24 -15.93 -16.65
C THR A 213 21.52 -16.08 -15.33
N GLU A 214 22.30 -16.23 -14.26
CA GLU A 214 21.78 -16.24 -12.89
C GLU A 214 21.07 -14.93 -12.55
N ASN A 215 21.58 -13.81 -13.06
CA ASN A 215 21.00 -12.48 -12.88
C ASN A 215 19.57 -12.40 -13.42
N ASP A 216 19.35 -12.91 -14.63
CA ASP A 216 18.02 -12.89 -15.25
C ASP A 216 17.04 -13.82 -14.51
N ALA A 217 17.50 -15.00 -14.07
CA ALA A 217 16.68 -15.90 -13.27
C ALA A 217 16.33 -15.34 -11.90
N CYS A 218 17.31 -14.70 -11.24
CA CYS A 218 17.13 -14.00 -9.98
C CYS A 218 16.16 -12.80 -10.11
N ARG A 219 16.23 -12.08 -11.23
CA ARG A 219 15.28 -11.01 -11.56
C ARG A 219 13.87 -11.56 -11.76
N ALA A 220 13.73 -12.65 -12.52
CA ALA A 220 12.44 -13.28 -12.74
C ALA A 220 11.82 -13.84 -11.45
N LEU A 221 12.62 -14.40 -10.54
CA LEU A 221 12.16 -14.80 -9.20
C LEU A 221 11.56 -13.62 -8.46
N LEU A 222 12.26 -12.48 -8.49
CA LEU A 222 11.84 -11.25 -7.85
C LEU A 222 10.54 -10.71 -8.45
N GLU A 223 10.44 -10.65 -9.77
CA GLU A 223 9.25 -10.19 -10.48
C GLU A 223 8.02 -11.06 -10.16
N ASN A 224 8.18 -12.38 -10.08
CA ASN A 224 7.08 -13.30 -9.75
C ASN A 224 6.49 -13.03 -8.36
N PHE A 225 7.33 -12.89 -7.32
CA PHE A 225 6.82 -12.59 -5.98
C PHE A 225 6.08 -11.28 -5.92
N ILE A 226 6.52 -10.29 -6.70
CA ILE A 226 5.88 -9.00 -6.66
C ILE A 226 4.59 -8.98 -7.48
N GLU A 227 4.54 -9.68 -8.61
CA GLU A 227 3.29 -9.91 -9.34
C GLU A 227 2.26 -10.63 -8.48
N GLU A 228 2.69 -11.62 -7.70
CA GLU A 228 1.82 -12.35 -6.78
C GLU A 228 1.28 -11.43 -5.65
N GLU A 229 2.14 -10.62 -5.04
CA GLU A 229 1.74 -9.61 -4.04
C GLU A 229 0.79 -8.55 -4.63
N VAL A 230 1.04 -8.09 -5.86
CA VAL A 230 0.16 -7.16 -6.58
C VAL A 230 -1.19 -7.82 -6.86
N PHE A 231 -1.20 -9.08 -7.31
CA PHE A 231 -2.42 -9.85 -7.55
C PHE A 231 -3.23 -10.04 -6.27
N LYS A 232 -2.59 -10.42 -5.17
CA LYS A 232 -3.21 -10.54 -3.83
C LYS A 232 -3.80 -9.21 -3.37
N SER A 233 -3.07 -8.12 -3.56
CA SER A 233 -3.53 -6.76 -3.26
C SER A 233 -4.77 -6.36 -4.07
N GLN A 234 -4.79 -6.60 -5.38
CA GLN A 234 -5.91 -6.26 -6.26
C GLN A 234 -7.18 -7.07 -5.92
N HIS A 235 -7.03 -8.33 -5.55
CA HIS A 235 -8.16 -9.24 -5.31
C HIS A 235 -8.51 -9.39 -3.81
N GLY A 236 -7.80 -8.69 -2.92
CA GLY A 236 -8.02 -8.75 -1.48
C GLY A 236 -7.70 -10.10 -0.85
N LEU A 237 -6.93 -10.94 -1.55
CA LEU A 237 -6.44 -12.23 -1.06
C LEU A 237 -5.32 -11.99 -0.04
N LYS A 238 -5.19 -12.91 0.91
CA LYS A 238 -4.09 -12.92 1.89
C LYS A 238 -2.97 -13.80 1.36
#